data_AF-A0A351PVK9-F1
#
_entry.id   AF-A0A351PVK9-F1
#
_cell.length_a   1.000
_cell.length_b   1.000
_cell.length_c   1.000
_cell.angle_alpha   90.00
_cell.angle_beta   90.00
_cell.angle_gamma   90.00
#
_symmetry.space_group_name_H-M   'P 1'
#
loop_
_entity.id
_entity.type
_entity.pdbx_description
1 polymer ?
#
loop_
_entity_poly.entity_id
_entity_poly.type
_entity_poly.pdbx_seq_one_letter_code
_entity_poly.pdbx_strand_id
1 'polypeptide(L)'
;TKPIDIQVLSPVKKGEFGVAALNQYLQSLLNPADARKHEMTYGDVIFREGDKVMHIKNNYQLEWKVIRRGNYVVDTGMGVYNGDTGIISEVNTYAGYIDVIYDYDTDSPKTVRYKTENYNELELAYAITIHKSQGSEYDDEILVLGPGIGRLMTRNLIYTAVTRAKKCICIIGSQNIFNSMVKNNSITKRYSNLKSFCENT
;
A
#
# COMPACT_ATOMS: atom_id res chain seq x y z
N THR A 1 -14.07 10.10 -9.08
CA THR A 1 -12.95 9.32 -8.54
C THR A 1 -12.45 8.39 -9.63
N LYS A 2 -11.15 8.39 -9.98
CA LYS A 2 -10.62 7.36 -10.88
C LYS A 2 -10.60 6.05 -10.08
N PRO A 3 -10.84 4.88 -10.71
CA PRO A 3 -10.83 3.61 -9.98
C PRO A 3 -9.56 3.33 -9.17
N ILE A 4 -8.41 3.86 -9.61
CA ILE A 4 -7.11 3.73 -8.92
C ILE A 4 -6.99 4.55 -7.62
N ASP A 5 -7.85 5.57 -7.47
CA ASP A 5 -7.88 6.44 -6.29
C ASP A 5 -8.65 5.80 -5.12
N ILE A 6 -9.48 4.78 -5.40
CA ILE A 6 -10.19 4.00 -4.37
C ILE A 6 -9.17 3.06 -3.72
N GLN A 7 -9.04 3.14 -2.40
CA GLN A 7 -8.14 2.24 -1.67
C GLN A 7 -8.87 0.99 -1.22
N VAL A 8 -8.30 -0.18 -1.52
CA VAL A 8 -8.79 -1.46 -0.97
C VAL A 8 -7.98 -1.81 0.28
N LEU A 9 -8.67 -2.11 1.38
CA LEU A 9 -8.08 -2.60 2.63
C LEU A 9 -8.49 -4.03 2.92
N SER A 10 -7.56 -4.82 3.45
CA SER A 10 -7.83 -6.16 3.98
C SER A 10 -7.14 -6.39 5.33
N PRO A 11 -7.76 -7.15 6.27
CA PRO A 11 -7.11 -7.52 7.52
C PRO A 11 -6.05 -8.61 7.33
N VAL A 12 -6.03 -9.31 6.19
CA VAL A 12 -5.20 -10.50 5.96
C VAL A 12 -4.24 -10.30 4.78
N LYS A 13 -3.02 -10.83 4.90
CA LYS A 13 -2.01 -10.76 3.82
C LYS A 13 -2.17 -11.87 2.78
N LYS A 14 -2.56 -13.07 3.23
CA LYS A 14 -2.61 -14.30 2.43
C LYS A 14 -4.04 -14.85 2.35
N GLY A 15 -4.26 -15.78 1.42
CA GLY A 15 -5.56 -16.36 1.12
C GLY A 15 -6.31 -15.57 0.05
N GLU A 16 -7.51 -16.05 -0.31
CA GLU A 16 -8.36 -15.47 -1.35
C GLU A 16 -8.74 -14.01 -1.07
N PHE A 17 -8.97 -13.68 0.20
CA PHE A 17 -9.24 -12.31 0.66
C PHE A 17 -7.97 -11.55 1.07
N GLY A 18 -6.80 -12.14 0.82
CA GLY A 18 -5.49 -11.61 1.15
C GLY A 18 -5.07 -10.51 0.19
N VAL A 19 -4.30 -9.55 0.71
CA VAL A 19 -3.72 -8.45 -0.10
C VAL A 19 -3.02 -8.94 -1.37
N ALA A 20 -2.29 -10.06 -1.32
CA ALA A 20 -1.61 -10.59 -2.50
C ALA A 20 -2.58 -10.99 -3.63
N ALA A 21 -3.63 -11.75 -3.30
CA ALA A 21 -4.64 -12.19 -4.26
C ALA A 21 -5.47 -11.00 -4.79
N LEU A 22 -5.83 -10.07 -3.89
CA LEU A 22 -6.55 -8.86 -4.26
C LEU A 22 -5.72 -7.99 -5.21
N ASN A 23 -4.42 -7.81 -4.96
CA ASN A 23 -3.55 -7.04 -5.84
C ASN A 23 -3.44 -7.67 -7.23
N GLN A 24 -3.27 -8.99 -7.33
CA GLN A 24 -3.25 -9.68 -8.64
C GLN A 24 -4.55 -9.49 -9.40
N TYR A 25 -5.70 -9.67 -8.73
CA TYR A 25 -7.01 -9.49 -9.32
C TYR A 25 -7.23 -8.03 -9.76
N LEU A 26 -6.96 -7.06 -8.87
CA LEU A 26 -7.13 -5.64 -9.15
C LEU A 26 -6.18 -5.16 -10.26
N GLN A 27 -4.94 -5.64 -10.31
CA GLN A 27 -4.04 -5.36 -11.42
C GLN A 27 -4.63 -5.85 -12.74
N SER A 28 -5.19 -7.07 -12.79
CA SER A 28 -5.79 -7.61 -14.02
C SER A 28 -7.00 -6.80 -14.51
N LEU A 29 -7.73 -6.15 -13.59
CA LEU A 29 -8.90 -5.34 -13.92
C LEU A 29 -8.56 -3.88 -14.24
N LEU A 30 -7.69 -3.28 -13.42
CA LEU A 30 -7.39 -1.84 -13.45
C LEU A 30 -6.20 -1.51 -14.35
N ASN A 31 -5.26 -2.44 -14.49
CA ASN A 31 -4.08 -2.29 -15.32
C ASN A 31 -3.78 -3.59 -16.10
N PRO A 32 -4.69 -4.04 -16.99
CA PRO A 32 -4.51 -5.28 -17.75
C PRO A 32 -3.23 -5.25 -18.59
N ALA A 33 -2.70 -6.43 -18.87
CA ALA A 33 -1.57 -6.62 -19.77
C ALA A 33 -1.89 -6.08 -21.17
N ASP A 34 -0.95 -5.34 -21.75
CA ASP A 34 -1.07 -4.73 -23.06
C ASP A 34 0.30 -4.78 -23.74
N ALA A 35 0.35 -5.10 -25.03
CA ALA A 35 1.60 -5.22 -25.78
C ALA A 35 2.41 -3.92 -25.83
N ARG A 36 1.79 -2.77 -25.52
CA ARG A 36 2.44 -1.45 -25.46
C ARG A 36 3.06 -1.13 -24.10
N LYS A 37 2.81 -1.94 -23.08
CA LYS A 37 3.33 -1.73 -21.73
C LYS A 37 4.47 -2.67 -21.47
N HIS A 38 5.53 -2.14 -20.86
CA HIS A 38 6.58 -2.98 -20.33
C HIS A 38 6.17 -3.53 -18.97
N GLU A 39 6.58 -4.76 -18.72
CA GLU A 39 6.38 -5.43 -17.44
C GLU A 39 7.58 -6.30 -17.12
N MET A 40 7.74 -6.59 -15.83
CA MET A 40 8.83 -7.41 -15.31
C MET A 40 8.33 -8.21 -14.12
N THR A 41 8.82 -9.44 -14.00
CA THR A 41 8.51 -10.33 -12.88
C THR A 41 9.63 -10.28 -11.85
N TYR A 42 9.25 -10.15 -10.58
CA TYR A 42 10.16 -10.28 -9.44
C TYR A 42 9.49 -11.13 -8.36
N GLY A 43 10.02 -12.34 -8.13
CA GLY A 43 9.36 -13.34 -7.31
C GLY A 43 8.00 -13.72 -7.89
N ASP A 44 6.94 -13.64 -7.08
CA ASP A 44 5.55 -13.94 -7.47
C ASP A 44 4.76 -12.71 -7.95
N VAL A 45 5.43 -11.56 -8.11
CA VAL A 45 4.80 -10.28 -8.46
C VAL A 45 5.24 -9.83 -9.84
N ILE A 46 4.27 -9.40 -10.64
CA ILE A 46 4.51 -8.72 -11.91
C ILE A 46 4.35 -7.23 -11.67
N PHE A 47 5.37 -6.45 -11.99
CA PHE A 47 5.33 -5.00 -12.04
C PHE A 47 5.14 -4.55 -13.48
N ARG A 48 4.14 -3.71 -13.73
CA ARG A 48 3.75 -3.20 -15.04
C ARG A 48 3.66 -1.68 -15.01
N GLU A 49 4.00 -1.05 -16.13
CA GLU A 49 3.76 0.38 -16.31
C GLU A 49 2.30 0.75 -16.00
N GLY A 50 2.11 1.78 -15.19
CA GLY A 50 0.81 2.21 -14.67
C GLY A 50 0.37 1.54 -13.36
N ASP A 51 1.16 0.62 -12.80
CA ASP A 51 0.82 -0.01 -11.53
C ASP A 51 0.92 0.95 -10.34
N LYS A 52 -0.05 0.84 -9.43
CA LYS A 52 0.02 1.48 -8.11
C LYS A 52 0.90 0.64 -7.20
N VAL A 53 1.97 1.23 -6.69
CA VAL A 53 2.96 0.57 -5.82
C VAL A 53 3.16 1.33 -4.51
N MET A 54 3.70 0.63 -3.52
CA MET A 54 4.08 1.17 -2.21
C MET A 54 5.52 0.77 -1.89
N HIS A 55 6.29 1.71 -1.36
CA HIS A 55 7.59 1.43 -0.77
C HIS A 55 7.41 0.86 0.64
N ILE A 56 8.12 -0.21 0.99
CA ILE A 56 7.84 -0.98 2.22
C ILE A 56 8.93 -0.92 3.30
N LYS A 57 10.02 -0.19 3.08
CA LYS A 57 11.14 -0.09 4.00
C LYS A 57 11.83 1.25 3.85
N ASN A 58 12.09 1.99 4.93
CA ASN A 58 12.82 3.26 4.80
C ASN A 58 14.18 3.06 4.13
N ASN A 59 14.42 3.78 3.05
CA ASN A 59 15.69 3.77 2.35
C ASN A 59 16.18 5.20 2.13
N TYR A 60 17.09 5.64 3.01
CA TYR A 60 17.68 6.98 3.02
C TYR A 60 18.69 7.21 1.88
N GLN A 61 19.04 6.15 1.13
CA GLN A 61 20.04 6.19 0.06
C GLN A 61 19.41 6.18 -1.34
N LEU A 62 18.09 5.98 -1.46
CA LEU A 62 17.42 6.12 -2.75
C LEU A 62 17.34 7.59 -3.14
N GLU A 63 17.81 7.90 -4.34
CA GLU A 63 17.72 9.22 -4.95
C GLU A 63 16.34 9.41 -5.60
N TRP A 64 15.73 10.56 -5.37
CA TRP A 64 14.55 11.02 -6.11
C TRP A 64 14.88 12.26 -6.93
N LYS A 65 14.19 12.42 -8.07
CA LYS A 65 14.38 13.52 -9.02
C LYS A 65 13.05 14.13 -9.39
N VAL A 66 12.97 15.46 -9.44
CA VAL A 66 11.84 16.18 -10.04
C VAL A 66 12.18 16.46 -11.50
N ILE A 67 11.42 15.87 -12.40
CA ILE A 67 11.63 15.95 -13.86
C ILE A 67 10.54 16.81 -14.48
N ARG A 68 10.93 17.83 -15.26
CA ARG A 68 10.01 18.70 -16.01
C ARG A 68 10.03 18.37 -17.50
N ARG A 69 9.17 19.05 -18.27
CA ARG A 69 9.07 18.92 -19.74
C ARG A 69 10.46 18.99 -20.38
N GLY A 70 10.74 18.06 -21.29
CA GLY A 70 12.05 17.95 -21.95
C GLY A 70 13.09 17.12 -21.18
N ASN A 71 12.67 16.36 -20.15
CA ASN A 71 13.54 15.52 -19.32
C ASN A 71 14.63 16.28 -18.55
N TYR A 72 14.38 17.57 -18.25
CA TYR A 72 15.26 18.36 -17.41
C TYR A 72 14.99 18.09 -15.94
N VAL A 73 16.04 17.69 -15.21
CA VAL A 73 16.01 17.54 -13.75
C VAL A 73 16.11 18.93 -13.13
N VAL A 74 15.09 19.30 -12.35
CA VAL A 74 15.02 20.64 -11.71
C VAL A 74 15.27 20.58 -10.21
N ASP A 75 15.14 19.42 -9.59
CA ASP A 75 15.43 19.20 -8.19
C ASP A 75 15.78 17.73 -7.93
N THR A 76 16.55 17.46 -6.89
CA THR A 76 17.00 16.13 -6.50
C THR A 76 17.10 16.04 -4.99
N GLY A 77 16.85 14.87 -4.43
CA GLY A 77 17.14 14.60 -3.04
C GLY A 77 17.22 13.10 -2.75
N MET A 78 17.28 12.79 -1.46
CA MET A 78 17.51 11.43 -0.98
C MET A 78 16.41 11.01 -0.01
N GLY A 79 16.13 9.71 0.03
CA GLY A 79 15.20 9.11 0.96
C GLY A 79 13.84 8.81 0.35
N VAL A 80 13.42 7.55 0.49
CA VAL A 80 12.04 7.10 0.30
C VAL A 80 11.62 6.36 1.56
N TYR A 81 10.37 6.58 1.99
CA TYR A 81 9.88 6.12 3.29
C TYR A 81 8.86 5.00 3.14
N ASN A 82 8.83 4.13 4.13
CA ASN A 82 7.84 3.06 4.20
C ASN A 82 6.42 3.64 4.26
N GLY A 83 5.57 3.20 3.34
CA GLY A 83 4.21 3.69 3.18
C GLY A 83 4.06 4.68 2.03
N ASP A 84 5.14 5.20 1.46
CA ASP A 84 5.07 6.08 0.30
C ASP A 84 4.45 5.31 -0.88
N THR A 85 3.44 5.90 -1.51
CA THR A 85 2.72 5.30 -2.65
C THR A 85 2.99 6.08 -3.92
N GLY A 86 3.13 5.36 -5.03
CA GLY A 86 3.43 5.94 -6.33
C GLY A 86 2.89 5.09 -7.47
N ILE A 87 3.09 5.60 -8.68
CA ILE A 87 2.72 4.93 -9.92
C ILE A 87 3.97 4.57 -10.69
N ILE A 88 4.08 3.34 -11.20
CA ILE A 88 5.18 2.95 -12.09
C ILE A 88 5.04 3.71 -13.40
N SER A 89 6.04 4.51 -13.74
CA SER A 89 6.09 5.28 -15.00
C SER A 89 6.84 4.57 -16.11
N GLU A 90 7.85 3.76 -15.77
CA GLU A 90 8.67 3.05 -16.74
C GLU A 90 9.14 1.72 -16.15
N VAL A 91 9.09 0.67 -16.96
CA VAL A 91 9.76 -0.61 -16.67
C VAL A 91 10.75 -0.88 -17.78
N ASN A 92 12.04 -0.84 -17.48
CA ASN A 92 13.09 -1.09 -18.46
C ASN A 92 13.73 -2.46 -18.22
N THR A 93 13.31 -3.47 -18.99
CA THR A 93 13.79 -4.86 -18.87
C THR A 93 15.22 -5.04 -19.36
N TYR A 94 15.68 -4.19 -20.29
CA TYR A 94 17.05 -4.27 -20.83
C TYR A 94 18.08 -3.71 -19.84
N ALA A 95 17.81 -2.54 -19.27
CA ALA A 95 18.69 -1.87 -18.31
C ALA A 95 18.46 -2.32 -16.85
N GLY A 96 17.36 -3.03 -16.57
CA GLY A 96 17.06 -3.58 -15.26
C GLY A 96 16.67 -2.52 -14.22
N TYR A 97 15.72 -1.65 -14.56
CA TYR A 97 15.17 -0.67 -13.60
C TYR A 97 13.66 -0.48 -13.72
N ILE A 98 13.05 -0.01 -12.62
CA ILE A 98 11.67 0.48 -12.55
C ILE A 98 11.72 1.92 -12.07
N ASP A 99 11.12 2.84 -12.82
CA ASP A 99 10.91 4.21 -12.34
C ASP A 99 9.51 4.35 -11.76
N VAL A 100 9.43 4.90 -10.55
CA VAL A 100 8.18 5.14 -9.81
C VAL A 100 8.04 6.63 -9.57
N ILE A 101 6.86 7.17 -9.89
CA ILE A 101 6.50 8.56 -9.58
C ILE A 101 5.69 8.58 -8.28
N TYR A 102 6.28 9.20 -7.27
CA TYR A 102 5.64 9.55 -6.00
C TYR A 102 5.09 10.98 -6.06
N ASP A 103 4.17 11.29 -5.14
CA ASP A 103 3.56 12.63 -5.03
C ASP A 103 2.96 13.11 -6.38
N TYR A 104 2.39 12.18 -7.18
CA TYR A 104 2.00 12.44 -8.57
C TYR A 104 0.90 13.48 -8.73
N ASP A 105 0.11 13.72 -7.68
CA ASP A 105 -0.94 14.74 -7.63
C ASP A 105 -0.43 16.11 -7.14
N THR A 106 0.87 16.27 -6.92
CA THR A 106 1.50 17.53 -6.48
C THR A 106 2.18 18.27 -7.63
N ASP A 107 2.53 19.54 -7.42
CA ASP A 107 3.25 20.35 -8.40
C ASP A 107 4.71 19.89 -8.61
N SER A 108 5.22 18.97 -7.79
CA SER A 108 6.60 18.47 -7.76
C SER A 108 6.65 16.95 -7.66
N PRO A 109 6.19 16.20 -8.68
CA PRO A 109 6.24 14.74 -8.68
C PRO A 109 7.68 14.26 -8.62
N LYS A 110 7.94 13.30 -7.74
CA LYS A 110 9.28 12.75 -7.48
C LYS A 110 9.42 11.41 -8.17
N THR A 111 10.34 11.34 -9.12
CA THR A 111 10.70 10.09 -9.80
C THR A 111 11.83 9.42 -9.04
N VAL A 112 11.63 8.19 -8.61
CA VAL A 112 12.63 7.33 -7.97
C VAL A 112 12.93 6.16 -8.90
N ARG A 113 14.21 5.90 -9.13
CA ARG A 113 14.66 4.74 -9.87
C ARG A 113 15.00 3.59 -8.94
N TYR A 114 14.27 2.49 -9.08
CA TYR A 114 14.57 1.23 -8.42
C TYR A 114 15.41 0.35 -9.35
N LYS A 115 16.55 -0.12 -8.85
CA LYS A 115 17.35 -1.17 -9.50
C LYS A 115 16.95 -2.53 -8.94
N THR A 116 17.40 -3.60 -9.59
CA THR A 116 17.08 -4.99 -9.19
C THR A 116 17.32 -5.29 -7.72
N GLU A 117 18.37 -4.71 -7.13
CA GLU A 117 18.71 -4.85 -5.70
C GLU A 117 17.70 -4.21 -4.74
N ASN A 118 16.84 -3.30 -5.22
CA ASN A 118 15.84 -2.59 -4.43
C ASN A 118 14.39 -3.03 -4.74
N TYR A 119 14.16 -3.98 -5.67
CA TYR A 119 12.81 -4.43 -6.01
C TYR A 119 12.08 -5.09 -4.84
N ASN A 120 12.81 -5.70 -3.92
CA ASN A 120 12.26 -6.23 -2.67
C ASN A 120 11.73 -5.14 -1.73
N GLU A 121 11.97 -3.85 -2.01
CA GLU A 121 11.45 -2.72 -1.25
C GLU A 121 10.17 -2.14 -1.87
N LEU A 122 9.67 -2.71 -2.97
CA LEU A 122 8.41 -2.36 -3.62
C LEU A 122 7.37 -3.49 -3.52
N GLU A 123 6.10 -3.12 -3.30
CA GLU A 123 4.94 -4.01 -3.41
C GLU A 123 3.81 -3.32 -4.20
N LEU A 124 2.92 -4.09 -4.84
CA LEU A 124 1.66 -3.56 -5.37
C LEU A 124 0.77 -3.01 -4.25
N ALA A 125 0.04 -1.93 -4.54
CA ALA A 125 -0.70 -1.16 -3.55
C ALA A 125 -2.16 -0.86 -3.94
N TYR A 126 -2.74 -1.62 -4.87
CA TYR A 126 -4.18 -1.56 -5.12
C TYR A 126 -4.98 -1.96 -3.88
N ALA A 127 -4.52 -3.03 -3.22
CA ALA A 127 -4.92 -3.44 -1.90
C ALA A 127 -3.74 -3.37 -0.95
N ILE A 128 -4.00 -2.94 0.29
CA ILE A 128 -3.01 -2.95 1.37
C ILE A 128 -3.63 -3.50 2.66
N THR A 129 -2.80 -3.82 3.65
CA THR A 129 -3.34 -4.20 4.95
C THR A 129 -3.81 -2.98 5.73
N ILE A 130 -4.79 -3.16 6.60
CA ILE A 130 -5.25 -2.10 7.53
C ILE A 130 -4.10 -1.57 8.40
N HIS A 131 -3.09 -2.41 8.68
CA HIS A 131 -1.90 -1.96 9.40
C HIS A 131 -1.00 -1.05 8.56
N LYS A 132 -0.87 -1.32 7.25
CA LYS A 132 -0.07 -0.49 6.34
C LYS A 132 -0.76 0.83 6.00
N SER A 133 -2.08 0.95 6.20
CA SER A 133 -2.80 2.22 6.02
C SER A 133 -2.74 3.16 7.24
N GLN A 134 -2.07 2.78 8.33
CA GLN A 134 -1.98 3.63 9.53
C GLN A 134 -1.29 4.96 9.22
N GLY A 135 -1.99 6.07 9.48
CA GLY A 135 -1.49 7.42 9.21
C GLY A 135 -1.85 7.95 7.81
N SER A 136 -2.28 7.08 6.89
CA SER A 136 -2.88 7.48 5.62
C SER A 136 -4.38 7.70 5.77
N GLU A 137 -4.99 8.46 4.87
CA GLU A 137 -6.44 8.62 4.77
C GLU A 137 -6.83 8.65 3.29
N TYR A 138 -8.00 8.12 2.96
CA TYR A 138 -8.50 7.98 1.59
C TYR A 138 -9.88 8.58 1.46
N ASP A 139 -10.16 9.23 0.32
CA ASP A 139 -11.50 9.77 0.06
C ASP A 139 -12.55 8.66 0.04
N ASP A 140 -12.28 7.61 -0.75
CA ASP A 140 -13.13 6.43 -0.94
C ASP A 140 -12.35 5.16 -0.60
N GLU A 141 -12.93 4.29 0.24
CA GLU A 141 -12.31 3.04 0.69
C GLU A 141 -13.23 1.83 0.48
N ILE A 142 -12.64 0.69 0.13
CA ILE A 142 -13.29 -0.64 0.16
C ILE A 142 -12.60 -1.51 1.20
N LEU A 143 -13.34 -1.92 2.23
CA LEU A 143 -12.88 -2.89 3.24
C LEU A 143 -13.34 -4.30 2.88
N VAL A 144 -12.40 -5.18 2.56
CA VAL A 144 -12.67 -6.59 2.25
C VAL A 144 -12.49 -7.45 3.50
N LEU A 145 -13.57 -8.08 3.96
CA LEU A 145 -13.62 -8.95 5.14
C LEU A 145 -13.80 -10.42 4.76
N GLY A 146 -12.69 -11.14 4.70
CA GLY A 146 -12.68 -12.60 4.55
C GLY A 146 -12.50 -13.36 5.86
N PRO A 147 -12.59 -14.70 5.82
CA PRO A 147 -12.17 -15.55 6.93
C PRO A 147 -10.71 -15.25 7.30
N GLY A 148 -10.45 -15.04 8.58
CA GLY A 148 -9.14 -14.66 9.09
C GLY A 148 -8.84 -15.30 10.43
N ILE A 149 -7.60 -15.12 10.90
CA ILE A 149 -7.17 -15.63 12.20
C ILE A 149 -7.86 -14.80 13.29
N GLY A 150 -8.72 -15.42 14.09
CA GLY A 150 -9.63 -14.74 15.04
C GLY A 150 -8.97 -13.73 15.98
N ARG A 151 -7.68 -13.92 16.34
CA ARG A 151 -6.92 -12.97 17.19
C ARG A 151 -6.60 -11.64 16.51
N LEU A 152 -6.50 -11.61 15.18
CA LEU A 152 -6.29 -10.38 14.40
C LEU A 152 -7.63 -9.67 14.14
N MET A 153 -8.72 -10.42 14.13
CA MET A 153 -10.06 -9.97 13.78
C MET A 153 -10.75 -9.29 14.98
N THR A 154 -10.27 -8.10 15.35
CA THR A 154 -10.71 -7.34 16.53
C THR A 154 -11.55 -6.11 16.17
N ARG A 155 -12.33 -5.60 17.13
CA ARG A 155 -13.09 -4.33 16.99
C ARG A 155 -12.18 -3.16 16.62
N ASN A 156 -11.00 -3.08 17.23
CA ASN A 156 -10.04 -2.00 16.98
C ASN A 156 -9.55 -1.99 15.54
N LEU A 157 -9.44 -3.16 14.91
CA LEU A 157 -9.02 -3.25 13.51
C LEU A 157 -10.10 -2.68 12.57
N ILE A 158 -11.37 -3.00 12.80
CA ILE A 158 -12.49 -2.38 12.07
C ILE A 158 -12.52 -0.88 12.31
N TYR A 159 -12.42 -0.44 13.57
CA TYR A 159 -12.41 0.98 13.90
C TYR A 159 -11.27 1.72 13.18
N THR A 160 -10.10 1.10 13.09
CA THR A 160 -8.96 1.65 12.35
C THR A 160 -9.31 1.84 10.88
N ALA A 161 -9.85 0.81 10.20
CA ALA A 161 -10.26 0.89 8.80
C ALA A 161 -11.35 1.97 8.58
N VAL A 162 -12.40 1.97 9.38
CA VAL A 162 -13.50 2.95 9.27
C VAL A 162 -13.01 4.39 9.40
N THR A 163 -12.04 4.65 10.27
CA THR A 163 -11.48 6.01 10.46
C THR A 163 -10.49 6.43 9.38
N ARG A 164 -10.10 5.55 8.45
CA ARG A 164 -9.25 5.90 7.29
C ARG A 164 -10.04 6.54 6.15
N ALA A 165 -11.33 6.25 6.03
CA ALA A 165 -12.19 6.79 4.98
C ALA A 165 -12.67 8.20 5.33
N LYS A 166 -12.42 9.18 4.45
CA LYS A 166 -12.85 10.57 4.63
C LYS A 166 -14.30 10.80 4.19
N LYS A 167 -14.73 10.17 3.10
CA LYS A 167 -16.06 10.40 2.50
C LYS A 167 -16.92 9.15 2.55
N CYS A 168 -16.40 8.03 2.05
CA CYS A 168 -17.19 6.82 1.89
C CYS A 168 -16.36 5.56 2.19
N ILE A 169 -17.00 4.59 2.84
CA ILE A 169 -16.48 3.24 3.02
C ILE A 169 -17.50 2.21 2.55
N CYS A 170 -17.07 1.30 1.68
CA CYS A 170 -17.84 0.13 1.29
C CYS A 170 -17.24 -1.10 1.95
N ILE A 171 -18.05 -1.85 2.72
CA ILE A 171 -17.60 -3.08 3.38
C ILE A 171 -18.11 -4.27 2.57
N ILE A 172 -17.18 -5.10 2.08
CA ILE A 172 -17.48 -6.31 1.32
C ILE A 172 -17.05 -7.52 2.15
N GLY A 173 -17.98 -8.40 2.50
CA GLY A 173 -17.65 -9.62 3.21
C GLY A 173 -18.83 -10.20 3.99
N SER A 174 -18.51 -11.12 4.90
CA SER A 174 -19.54 -11.79 5.71
C SER A 174 -20.01 -10.91 6.87
N GLN A 175 -21.33 -10.71 6.96
CA GLN A 175 -21.96 -10.04 8.11
C GLN A 175 -21.64 -10.75 9.44
N ASN A 176 -21.49 -12.08 9.41
CA ASN A 176 -21.13 -12.85 10.60
C ASN A 176 -19.71 -12.53 11.06
N ILE A 177 -18.77 -12.39 10.12
CA ILE A 177 -17.38 -12.01 10.42
C ILE A 177 -17.35 -10.59 10.98
N PHE A 178 -18.03 -9.65 10.34
CA PHE A 178 -18.14 -8.28 10.84
C PHE A 178 -18.69 -8.22 12.26
N ASN A 179 -19.83 -8.87 12.51
CA ASN A 179 -20.45 -8.92 13.83
C ASN A 179 -19.54 -9.60 14.88
N SER A 180 -18.79 -10.63 14.49
CA SER A 180 -17.84 -11.31 15.38
C SER A 180 -16.68 -10.39 15.78
N MET A 181 -16.14 -9.62 14.82
CA MET A 181 -15.09 -8.63 15.07
C MET A 181 -15.58 -7.50 15.96
N VAL A 182 -16.80 -7.00 15.72
CA VAL A 182 -17.42 -5.96 16.56
C VAL A 182 -17.60 -6.46 18.00
N LYS A 183 -17.92 -7.73 18.22
CA LYS A 183 -18.00 -8.31 19.57
C LYS A 183 -16.63 -8.58 20.19
N ASN A 184 -15.60 -8.78 19.38
CA ASN A 184 -14.25 -9.08 19.82
C ASN A 184 -13.51 -7.83 20.31
N ASN A 185 -13.66 -7.53 21.60
CA ASN A 185 -12.91 -6.49 22.31
C ASN A 185 -11.60 -7.02 22.92
N SER A 186 -11.01 -8.09 22.37
CA SER A 186 -9.75 -8.61 22.89
C SER A 186 -8.65 -7.56 22.72
N ILE A 187 -8.27 -6.92 23.81
CA ILE A 187 -7.07 -6.08 23.87
C ILE A 187 -5.92 -7.01 24.20
N THR A 188 -4.92 -7.08 23.31
CA THR A 188 -3.68 -7.76 23.62
C THR A 188 -3.08 -7.09 24.87
N LYS A 189 -3.06 -7.78 26.01
CA LYS A 189 -2.38 -7.26 27.21
C LYS A 189 -0.92 -6.97 26.84
N ARG A 190 -0.54 -5.69 26.88
CA ARG A 190 0.84 -5.25 26.68
C ARG A 190 1.50 -5.16 28.05
N TYR A 191 2.44 -6.07 28.30
CA TYR A 191 3.28 -5.97 29.48
C TYR A 191 4.28 -4.82 29.25
N SER A 192 4.15 -3.74 30.01
CA SER A 192 5.04 -2.58 29.97
C SER A 192 5.18 -2.02 31.38
N ASN A 193 6.42 -1.71 31.78
CA ASN A 193 6.72 -1.09 33.07
C ASN A 193 6.46 0.43 33.08
N LEU A 194 6.01 1.02 31.97
CA LEU A 194 5.78 2.46 31.87
C LEU A 194 4.79 2.96 32.93
N LYS A 195 3.72 2.20 33.20
CA LYS A 195 2.75 2.54 34.23
C LYS A 195 3.39 2.60 35.62
N SER A 196 4.12 1.54 35.98
CA SER A 196 4.83 1.47 37.26
C SER A 196 5.95 2.51 37.37
N PHE A 197 6.56 2.93 36.26
CA PHE A 197 7.56 3.98 36.24
C PHE A 197 6.93 5.35 36.53
N CYS A 198 5.82 5.70 35.86
CA CYS A 198 5.10 6.95 36.06
C CYS A 198 4.44 7.06 37.45
N GLU A 199 4.09 5.93 38.07
CA GLU A 199 3.48 5.91 39.42
C GLU A 199 4.51 6.02 40.55
N ASN A 200 5.80 5.82 40.27
CA ASN A 200 6.90 5.88 41.25
C ASN A 200 7.79 7.14 41.09
N THR A 201 7.33 8.13 40.33
CA THR A 201 7.96 9.46 40.20
C THR A 201 7.02 10.51 40.77
#